data_AF-A0AAN4UPL3-F1
#
_entry.id   AF-A0AAN4UPL3-F1
#
_cell.length_a   1.000
_cell.length_b   1.000
_cell.length_c   1.000
_cell.angle_alpha   90.00
_cell.angle_beta   90.00
_cell.angle_gamma   90.00
#
_symmetry.space_group_name_H-M   'P 1'
#
loop_
_entity.id
_entity.type
_entity.pdbx_description
1 polymer ?
#
loop_
_entity_poly.entity_id
_entity_poly.type
_entity_poly.pdbx_seq_one_letter_code
_entity_poly.pdbx_strand_id
1 'polypeptide(L)'
;MADLPFDDEEIEELVLRFNAVMAKEAADVDDPGGNPTDDEGPDVLQALEGEMTEEELINEIEGMNEEQQHALVALFWIGREDGDPEEWDEMMELAAESHSGSVSTYLLGQPMVTEYLEAGLERMRESGELD
;
A
#
# COMPACT_ATOMS: atom_id res chain seq x y z
N MET A 1 -8.85 17.99 11.93
CA MET A 1 -7.75 18.11 10.96
C MET A 1 -6.84 16.97 11.29
N ALA A 2 -6.91 15.95 10.45
CA ALA A 2 -6.10 14.76 10.59
C ALA A 2 -4.64 15.17 10.36
N ASP A 3 -3.78 14.87 11.32
CA ASP A 3 -2.34 15.01 11.12
C ASP A 3 -1.91 13.76 10.33
N LEU A 4 -2.07 13.84 9.01
CA LEU A 4 -1.57 12.81 8.11
C LEU A 4 -0.04 12.90 8.10
N PRO A 5 0.68 11.81 8.40
CA PRO A 5 2.14 11.78 8.35
C PRO A 5 2.66 11.69 6.90
N PHE A 6 1.87 12.15 5.93
CA PHE A 6 2.09 12.13 4.50
C PHE A 6 1.64 13.45 3.89
N ASP A 7 2.40 13.96 2.93
CA ASP A 7 1.92 14.99 2.03
C ASP A 7 0.97 14.37 0.98
N ASP A 8 -0.01 15.13 0.46
CA ASP A 8 -0.95 14.65 -0.59
C ASP A 8 -0.24 14.00 -1.78
N GLU A 9 0.83 14.63 -2.28
CA GLU A 9 1.61 14.13 -3.42
C GLU A 9 2.31 12.81 -3.08
N GLU A 10 2.81 12.66 -1.85
CA GLU A 10 3.50 11.45 -1.39
C GLU A 10 2.55 10.26 -1.35
N ILE A 11 1.34 10.45 -0.79
CA ILE A 11 0.37 9.37 -0.67
C ILE A 11 -0.30 9.03 -2.00
N GLU A 12 -0.55 10.01 -2.87
CA GLU A 12 -1.04 9.77 -4.24
C GLU A 12 -0.01 8.99 -5.08
N GLU A 13 1.27 9.34 -4.97
CA GLU A 13 2.35 8.62 -5.65
C GLU A 13 2.46 7.17 -5.14
N LEU A 14 2.36 6.97 -3.83
CA LEU A 14 2.38 5.64 -3.22
C LEU A 14 1.20 4.77 -3.70
N VAL A 15 0.00 5.34 -3.76
CA VAL A 15 -1.20 4.63 -4.24
C VAL A 15 -1.07 4.25 -5.71
N LEU A 16 -0.50 5.13 -6.55
CA LEU A 16 -0.21 4.83 -7.95
C LEU A 16 0.79 3.67 -8.08
N ARG A 17 1.80 3.61 -7.21
CA ARG A 17 2.77 2.51 -7.17
C ARG A 17 2.13 1.20 -6.75
N PHE A 18 1.27 1.22 -5.72
CA PHE A 18 0.43 0.07 -5.35
C PHE A 18 -0.37 -0.43 -6.56
N ASN A 19 -1.03 0.46 -7.29
CA ASN A 19 -1.79 0.09 -8.48
C ASN A 19 -0.91 -0.61 -9.54
N ALA A 20 0.26 -0.05 -9.82
CA ALA A 20 1.19 -0.59 -10.80
C ALA A 20 1.68 -2.00 -10.43
N VAL A 21 2.03 -2.22 -9.15
CA VAL A 21 2.46 -3.52 -8.63
C VAL A 21 1.32 -4.54 -8.69
N MET A 22 0.14 -4.20 -8.15
CA MET A 22 -1.03 -5.10 -8.11
C MET A 22 -1.53 -5.46 -9.51
N ALA A 23 -1.54 -4.51 -10.45
CA ALA A 23 -1.92 -4.76 -11.84
C ALA A 23 -0.94 -5.70 -12.56
N LYS A 24 0.36 -5.60 -12.23
CA LYS A 24 1.40 -6.47 -12.79
C LYS A 24 1.30 -7.89 -12.25
N GLU A 25 1.11 -8.06 -10.95
CA GLU A 25 0.89 -9.38 -10.35
C GLU A 25 -0.33 -10.08 -10.94
N ALA A 26 -1.44 -9.36 -11.12
CA ALA A 26 -2.64 -9.92 -11.76
C ALA A 26 -2.39 -10.39 -13.20
N ALA A 27 -1.44 -9.78 -13.92
CA ALA A 27 -1.07 -10.15 -15.28
C ALA A 27 -0.12 -11.37 -15.34
N ASP A 28 0.71 -11.58 -14.31
CA ASP A 28 1.69 -12.68 -14.25
C ASP A 28 1.02 -14.04 -13.93
N VAL A 29 -0.16 -14.04 -13.31
CA VAL A 29 -0.93 -15.25 -12.93
C VAL A 29 -1.54 -16.01 -14.14
N ASP A 30 -1.44 -15.49 -15.37
CA ASP A 30 -2.03 -16.11 -16.57
C ASP A 30 -1.13 -17.09 -17.36
N ASP A 31 0.08 -17.47 -16.88
CA ASP A 31 0.86 -18.56 -17.51
C ASP A 31 0.91 -19.87 -16.68
N PRO A 32 -0.07 -20.79 -16.86
CA PRO A 32 0.01 -22.14 -16.29
C PRO A 32 0.84 -23.09 -17.18
N GLY A 33 2.00 -22.65 -17.68
CA GLY A 33 2.59 -23.21 -18.90
C GLY A 33 4.11 -23.36 -19.01
N GLY A 34 4.91 -23.43 -17.93
CA GLY A 34 6.37 -23.61 -18.05
C GLY A 34 7.02 -24.45 -16.95
N ASN A 35 7.32 -25.72 -17.24
CA ASN A 35 8.03 -26.66 -16.35
C ASN A 35 9.47 -26.19 -16.01
N PRO A 36 10.02 -26.51 -14.81
CA PRO A 36 11.24 -25.94 -14.26
C PRO A 36 12.48 -26.66 -14.80
N THR A 37 13.52 -25.92 -15.11
CA THR A 37 14.90 -26.42 -15.19
C THR A 37 15.84 -25.27 -14.85
N ASP A 38 16.47 -25.40 -13.68
CA ASP A 38 17.75 -24.83 -13.25
C ASP A 38 18.61 -24.25 -14.39
N ASP A 39 18.91 -22.95 -14.33
CA ASP A 39 20.19 -22.41 -14.81
C ASP A 39 20.64 -21.33 -13.80
N GLU A 40 21.75 -21.62 -13.12
CA GLU A 40 22.45 -20.70 -12.23
C GLU A 40 22.89 -19.44 -13.02
N GLY A 41 22.27 -18.31 -12.72
CA GLY A 41 22.74 -16.99 -13.13
C GLY A 41 22.44 -15.96 -12.02
N PRO A 42 23.35 -15.03 -11.69
CA PRO A 42 23.03 -13.91 -10.80
C PRO A 42 22.13 -12.91 -11.56
N ASP A 43 20.88 -13.31 -11.81
CA ASP A 43 19.89 -12.53 -12.55
C ASP A 43 19.07 -11.62 -11.62
N VAL A 44 19.75 -11.06 -10.60
CA VAL A 44 19.19 -10.00 -9.73
C VAL A 44 19.35 -8.60 -10.36
N LEU A 45 19.78 -8.51 -11.62
CA LEU A 45 20.28 -7.26 -12.21
C LEU A 45 19.57 -6.82 -13.50
N GLN A 46 18.29 -7.14 -13.63
CA GLN A 46 17.40 -6.45 -14.57
C GLN A 46 16.06 -6.15 -13.88
N ALA A 47 16.12 -5.47 -12.73
CA ALA A 47 15.06 -4.51 -12.42
C ALA A 47 14.97 -3.58 -13.64
N LEU A 48 13.96 -3.79 -14.47
CA LEU A 48 13.61 -2.92 -15.59
C LEU A 48 13.72 -1.49 -15.07
N GLU A 49 14.55 -0.66 -15.72
CA GLU A 49 15.01 0.67 -15.28
C GLU A 49 13.90 1.75 -15.13
N GLY A 50 12.67 1.36 -14.79
CA GLY A 50 11.57 2.25 -14.45
C GLY A 50 10.32 1.56 -13.88
N GLU A 51 10.33 0.24 -13.63
CA GLU A 51 9.17 -0.47 -13.07
C GLU A 51 9.48 -0.98 -11.67
N MET A 52 8.80 -0.41 -10.69
CA MET A 52 8.87 -0.81 -9.29
C MET A 52 8.34 -2.24 -9.11
N THR A 53 9.06 -3.06 -8.35
CA THR A 53 8.64 -4.44 -8.02
C THR A 53 7.86 -4.48 -6.72
N GLU A 54 7.15 -5.59 -6.46
CA GLU A 54 6.51 -5.82 -5.16
C GLU A 54 7.52 -5.75 -4.00
N GLU A 55 8.69 -6.38 -4.16
CA GLU A 55 9.75 -6.34 -3.15
C GLU A 55 10.25 -4.92 -2.86
N GLU A 56 10.34 -4.05 -3.88
CA GLU A 56 10.71 -2.65 -3.68
C GLU A 56 9.60 -1.87 -2.95
N LEU A 57 8.32 -2.12 -3.25
CA LEU A 57 7.18 -1.54 -2.52
C LEU A 57 7.14 -1.98 -1.06
N ILE A 58 7.43 -3.26 -0.80
CA ILE A 58 7.57 -3.80 0.55
C ILE A 58 8.69 -3.06 1.27
N ASN A 59 9.88 -2.96 0.67
CA ASN A 59 11.00 -2.26 1.30
C ASN A 59 10.72 -0.77 1.55
N GLU A 60 9.99 -0.10 0.64
CA GLU A 60 9.57 1.28 0.81
C GLU A 60 8.66 1.44 2.03
N ILE A 61 7.59 0.63 2.13
CA ILE A 61 6.64 0.68 3.24
C ILE A 61 7.29 0.28 4.58
N GLU A 62 8.09 -0.79 4.60
CA GLU A 62 8.82 -1.22 5.81
C GLU A 62 9.90 -0.21 6.23
N GLY A 63 10.35 0.63 5.29
CA GLY A 63 11.27 1.75 5.54
C GLY A 63 10.59 3.00 6.11
N MET A 64 9.25 3.08 6.08
CA MET A 64 8.49 4.20 6.64
C MET A 64 8.46 4.17 8.16
N ASN A 65 8.21 5.32 8.78
CA ASN A 65 8.01 5.41 10.23
C ASN A 65 6.73 4.67 10.67
N GLU A 66 6.66 4.27 11.93
CA GLU A 66 5.49 3.56 12.49
C GLU A 66 4.19 4.36 12.27
N GLU A 67 4.21 5.67 12.48
CA GLU A 67 3.04 6.55 12.23
C GLU A 67 2.59 6.50 10.77
N GLN A 68 3.52 6.52 9.82
CA GLN A 68 3.22 6.42 8.39
C GLN A 68 2.58 5.06 8.06
N GLN A 69 3.15 3.98 8.58
CA GLN A 69 2.59 2.64 8.37
C GLN A 69 1.18 2.52 8.97
N HIS A 70 0.96 3.05 10.18
CA HIS A 70 -0.37 3.06 10.81
C HIS A 70 -1.37 3.90 10.01
N ALA A 71 -0.95 5.04 9.49
CA ALA A 71 -1.79 5.90 8.67
C ALA A 71 -2.22 5.20 7.37
N LEU A 72 -1.37 4.38 6.74
CA LEU A 72 -1.78 3.57 5.58
C LEU A 72 -2.85 2.55 5.93
N VAL A 73 -2.73 1.89 7.08
CA VAL A 73 -3.73 0.92 7.57
C VAL A 73 -5.05 1.63 7.90
N ALA A 74 -4.98 2.77 8.59
CA ALA A 74 -6.15 3.58 8.91
C ALA A 74 -6.87 4.07 7.64
N LEU A 75 -6.11 4.59 6.66
CA LEU A 75 -6.64 5.03 5.38
C LEU A 75 -7.32 3.89 4.62
N PHE A 76 -6.69 2.71 4.60
CA PHE A 76 -7.26 1.50 4.02
C PHE A 76 -8.58 1.12 4.69
N TRP A 77 -8.69 1.20 6.03
CA TRP A 77 -9.95 0.93 6.74
C TRP A 77 -11.04 1.95 6.42
N ILE A 78 -10.70 3.24 6.33
CA ILE A 78 -11.63 4.30 5.94
C ILE A 78 -12.15 4.06 4.51
N GLY A 79 -11.27 3.67 3.60
CA GLY A 79 -11.64 3.30 2.23
C GLY A 79 -12.59 2.11 2.16
N ARG A 80 -12.44 1.15 3.08
CA ARG A 80 -13.31 -0.03 3.21
C ARG A 80 -14.63 0.24 3.92
N GLU A 81 -14.85 1.48 4.39
CA GLU A 81 -15.98 1.86 5.24
C GLU A 81 -15.99 1.14 6.60
N ASP A 82 -14.82 0.69 7.06
CA ASP A 82 -14.62 0.13 8.41
C ASP A 82 -14.21 1.19 9.43
N GLY A 83 -13.89 2.41 8.97
CA GLY A 83 -13.58 3.57 9.79
C GLY A 83 -14.11 4.85 9.16
N ASP A 84 -14.22 5.89 9.96
CA ASP A 84 -14.65 7.22 9.52
C ASP A 84 -13.48 8.21 9.50
N PRO A 85 -13.41 9.11 8.49
CA PRO A 85 -12.35 10.11 8.42
C PRO A 85 -12.41 11.11 9.57
N GLU A 86 -13.59 11.33 10.17
CA GLU A 86 -13.76 12.16 11.36
C GLU A 86 -13.16 11.50 12.63
N GLU A 87 -12.93 10.19 12.60
CA GLU A 87 -12.37 9.38 13.70
C GLU A 87 -10.91 9.00 13.42
N TRP A 88 -10.19 9.80 12.62
CA TRP A 88 -8.80 9.54 12.22
C TRP A 88 -7.87 9.18 13.39
N ASP A 89 -7.94 9.95 14.49
CA ASP A 89 -7.12 9.72 15.68
C ASP A 89 -7.38 8.32 16.29
N GLU A 90 -8.65 7.90 16.35
CA GLU A 90 -9.03 6.57 16.84
C GLU A 90 -8.57 5.47 15.86
N MET A 91 -8.68 5.71 14.56
CA MET A 91 -8.18 4.77 13.54
C MET A 91 -6.67 4.59 13.61
N MET A 92 -5.93 5.67 13.89
CA MET A 92 -4.48 5.63 14.12
C MET A 92 -4.11 4.84 15.38
N GLU A 93 -4.83 5.05 16.49
CA GLU A 93 -4.65 4.26 17.71
C GLU A 93 -4.94 2.78 17.46
N LEU A 94 -6.04 2.47 16.78
CA LEU A 94 -6.41 1.10 16.42
C LEU A 94 -5.39 0.46 15.48
N ALA A 95 -4.86 1.20 14.51
CA ALA A 95 -3.82 0.72 13.60
C ALA A 95 -2.53 0.42 14.37
N ALA A 96 -2.16 1.26 15.34
CA ALA A 96 -1.03 1.03 16.23
C ALA A 96 -1.22 -0.20 17.13
N GLU A 97 -2.43 -0.43 17.65
CA GLU A 97 -2.75 -1.63 18.43
C GLU A 97 -2.81 -2.90 17.57
N SER A 98 -3.31 -2.77 16.33
CA SER A 98 -3.41 -3.86 15.37
C SER A 98 -2.08 -4.17 14.68
N HIS A 99 -1.07 -3.30 14.84
CA HIS A 99 0.28 -3.47 14.31
C HIS A 99 0.94 -4.73 14.90
N SER A 100 0.73 -5.85 14.22
CA SER A 100 1.19 -7.17 14.62
C SER A 100 1.80 -7.91 13.42
N GLY A 101 2.73 -7.25 12.73
CA GLY A 101 3.41 -7.79 11.57
C GLY A 101 3.85 -6.72 10.59
N SER A 102 4.24 -7.16 9.40
CA SER A 102 4.60 -6.30 8.30
C SER A 102 3.33 -5.68 7.69
N VAL A 103 3.23 -4.34 7.75
CA VAL A 103 2.09 -3.60 7.18
C VAL A 103 2.03 -3.78 5.67
N SER A 104 3.20 -3.81 5.01
CA SER A 104 3.29 -4.07 3.58
C SER A 104 2.66 -5.40 3.19
N THR A 105 2.98 -6.48 3.91
CA THR A 105 2.40 -7.81 3.68
C THR A 105 0.88 -7.82 3.93
N TYR A 106 0.41 -7.12 4.96
CA TYR A 106 -1.02 -7.02 5.26
C TYR A 106 -1.80 -6.34 4.12
N LEU A 107 -1.28 -5.21 3.63
CA LEU A 107 -1.89 -4.41 2.58
C LEU A 107 -1.82 -5.10 1.21
N LEU A 108 -0.65 -5.61 0.80
CA LEU A 108 -0.48 -6.32 -0.47
C LEU A 108 -1.27 -7.63 -0.53
N GLY A 109 -1.54 -8.25 0.62
CA GLY A 109 -2.45 -9.38 0.71
C GLY A 109 -3.91 -9.05 0.39
N GLN A 110 -4.28 -7.77 0.26
CA GLN A 110 -5.64 -7.36 -0.08
C GLN A 110 -5.73 -7.06 -1.60
N PRO A 111 -6.55 -7.81 -2.36
CA PRO A 111 -6.61 -7.68 -3.82
C PRO A 111 -7.12 -6.31 -4.30
N MET A 112 -7.90 -5.60 -3.47
CA MET A 112 -8.47 -4.29 -3.78
C MET A 112 -7.81 -3.17 -2.93
N VAL A 113 -6.58 -3.40 -2.43
CA VAL A 113 -5.88 -2.43 -1.58
C VAL A 113 -5.81 -1.04 -2.19
N THR A 114 -5.51 -0.94 -3.49
CA THR A 114 -5.42 0.34 -4.20
C THR A 114 -6.77 1.06 -4.18
N GLU A 115 -7.84 0.36 -4.53
CA GLU A 115 -9.18 0.96 -4.58
C GLU A 115 -9.61 1.49 -3.21
N TYR A 116 -9.27 0.77 -2.14
CA TYR A 116 -9.55 1.22 -0.78
C TYR A 116 -8.67 2.41 -0.38
N LEU A 117 -7.37 2.41 -0.70
CA LEU A 117 -6.52 3.56 -0.39
C LEU A 117 -6.97 4.82 -1.15
N GLU A 118 -7.33 4.70 -2.43
CA GLU A 118 -7.89 5.79 -3.23
C GLU A 118 -9.20 6.31 -2.64
N ALA A 119 -10.12 5.41 -2.29
CA ALA A 119 -11.39 5.77 -1.68
C ALA A 119 -11.21 6.41 -0.28
N GLY A 120 -10.21 5.95 0.49
CA GLY A 120 -9.85 6.53 1.78
C GLY A 120 -9.36 7.96 1.62
N LEU A 121 -8.49 8.22 0.64
CA LEU A 121 -8.00 9.58 0.35
C LEU A 121 -9.12 10.51 -0.08
N GLU A 122 -10.00 10.05 -0.98
CA GLU A 122 -11.15 10.82 -1.42
C GLU A 122 -12.05 11.19 -0.23
N ARG A 123 -12.33 10.24 0.66
CA ARG A 123 -13.13 10.49 1.88
C ARG A 123 -12.47 11.48 2.83
N MET A 124 -11.16 11.40 3.02
CA MET A 124 -10.40 12.36 3.85
C MET A 124 -10.43 13.78 3.26
N ARG A 125 -10.46 13.90 1.93
CA ARG A 125 -10.65 15.19 1.23
C ARG A 125 -12.08 15.70 1.38
N GLU A 126 -13.07 14.83 1.24
CA GLU A 126 -14.49 15.19 1.38
C GLU A 126 -14.86 15.60 2.80
N SER A 127 -14.25 15.00 3.82
CA SER A 127 -14.45 15.37 5.22
C SER A 127 -13.82 16.73 5.58
N GLY A 128 -12.92 17.25 4.74
CA GLY A 128 -12.15 18.46 5.03
C GLY A 128 -11.04 18.25 6.06
N GLU A 129 -10.64 17.01 6.29
CA GLU A 129 -9.51 16.67 7.16
C GLU A 129 -8.16 16.76 6.42
N LEU A 130 -8.18 16.78 5.08
CA LEU A 130 -7.08 17.15 4.18
C LEU A 130 -7.24 18.63 3.72
N ASP A 131 -6.19 19.45 3.86
CA ASP A 131 -6.14 20.86 3.42
C ASP A 131 -5.22 21.08 2.22
#